data_AF-A0A0E4GXI1-F1
#
_entry.id   AF-A0A0E4GXI1-F1
#
_cell.length_a   1.000
_cell.length_b   1.000
_cell.length_c   1.000
_cell.angle_alpha   90.00
_cell.angle_beta   90.00
_cell.angle_gamma   90.00
#
_symmetry.space_group_name_H-M   'P 1'
#
loop_
_entity.id
_entity.type
_entity.pdbx_description
1 polymer ?
#
loop_
_entity_poly.entity_id
_entity_poly.type
_entity_poly.pdbx_seq_one_letter_code
_entity_poly.pdbx_strand_id
1 'polypeptide(L)'
;MRRVDAIELAADVGRLVVHWLGDYAEIKRQRYGCTPEGVVAVQHALAAAIVSDGDSRQHEAEGLGLTGVLLSAYVDTAVAAQRLGLTADAVRWHCRRGNLASRRVGRQLMVSTESISDFKSRRTA
;
A
#
# COMPACT_ATOMS: atom_id res chain seq x y z
N MET A 1 12.27 10.76 6.55
CA MET A 1 10.93 10.26 6.93
C MET A 1 11.00 8.75 6.94
N ARG A 2 10.94 8.15 8.13
CA ARG A 2 11.01 6.70 8.35
C ARG A 2 9.69 6.11 7.83
N ARG A 3 9.74 5.24 6.81
CA ARG A 3 8.55 4.52 6.34
C ARG A 3 8.18 3.50 7.41
N VAL A 4 6.91 3.46 7.78
CA VAL A 4 6.35 2.40 8.59
C VAL A 4 6.24 1.20 7.66
N ASP A 5 7.09 0.20 7.88
CA ASP A 5 7.01 -1.10 7.24
C ASP A 5 5.61 -1.68 7.50
N ALA A 6 5.08 -2.43 6.54
CA ALA A 6 3.70 -2.94 6.58
C ALA A 6 3.39 -3.55 7.96
N ILE A 7 2.35 -3.03 8.61
CA ILE A 7 1.90 -3.53 9.91
C ILE A 7 0.89 -4.63 9.62
N GLU A 8 1.24 -5.86 9.98
CA GLU A 8 0.26 -6.94 10.07
C GLU A 8 -0.68 -6.64 11.24
N LEU A 9 -1.98 -6.56 10.94
CA LEU A 9 -3.02 -6.35 11.92
C LEU A 9 -3.91 -7.60 11.97
N ALA A 10 -4.17 -8.07 13.18
CA ALA A 10 -5.23 -9.06 13.39
C ALA A 10 -6.57 -8.48 12.92
N ALA A 11 -7.44 -9.32 12.36
CA ALA A 11 -8.73 -8.89 11.80
C ALA A 11 -9.58 -8.12 12.82
N ASP A 12 -9.57 -8.54 14.08
CA ASP A 12 -10.31 -7.87 15.16
C ASP A 12 -9.78 -6.46 15.44
N VAL A 13 -8.46 -6.29 15.40
CA VAL A 13 -7.80 -4.99 15.54
C VAL A 13 -8.13 -4.11 14.33
N GLY A 14 -8.15 -4.68 13.12
CA GLY A 14 -8.58 -3.99 11.91
C GLY A 14 -10.01 -3.44 12.03
N ARG A 15 -10.96 -4.26 12.53
CA ARG A 15 -12.36 -3.85 12.74
C ARG A 15 -12.47 -2.72 13.77
N LEU A 16 -11.71 -2.80 14.86
CA LEU A 16 -11.62 -1.73 15.86
C LEU A 16 -11.10 -0.42 15.26
N VAL A 17 -10.07 -0.48 14.41
CA VAL A 17 -9.54 0.71 13.73
C VAL A 17 -10.55 1.30 12.76
N VAL A 18 -11.25 0.48 11.96
CA VAL A 18 -12.33 0.96 11.08
C VAL A 18 -13.44 1.65 11.87
N HIS A 19 -13.84 1.06 12.99
CA HIS A 19 -14.88 1.63 13.86
C HIS A 19 -14.43 2.98 14.42
N TRP A 20 -13.23 3.04 15.00
CA TRP A 20 -12.67 4.27 15.56
C TRP A 20 -12.50 5.39 14.51
N LEU A 21 -12.09 5.07 13.29
CA LEU A 21 -11.98 6.06 12.20
C LEU A 21 -13.34 6.65 11.84
N GLY A 22 -14.41 5.85 11.90
CA GLY A 22 -15.79 6.30 11.70
C GLY A 22 -16.23 7.27 12.79
N ASP A 23 -16.04 6.88 14.05
CA ASP A 23 -16.38 7.73 15.20
C ASP A 23 -15.61 9.05 15.17
N TYR A 24 -14.33 9.01 14.81
CA TYR A 24 -13.51 10.20 14.67
C TYR A 24 -14.03 11.15 13.57
N ALA A 25 -14.37 10.61 12.39
CA ALA A 25 -14.93 11.40 11.31
C ALA A 25 -16.27 12.04 11.70
N GLU A 26 -17.11 11.29 12.42
CA GLU A 26 -18.40 11.76 12.91
C GLU A 26 -18.26 12.88 13.94
N ILE A 27 -17.38 12.72 14.92
CA ILE A 27 -17.09 13.76 15.93
C ILE A 27 -16.58 15.03 15.25
N LYS A 28 -15.71 14.91 14.23
CA LYS A 28 -15.21 16.06 13.48
C LYS A 28 -16.30 16.76 12.69
N ARG A 29 -17.18 15.98 12.05
CA ARG A 29 -18.35 16.51 11.33
C ARG A 29 -19.29 17.26 12.27
N GLN A 30 -19.61 16.70 13.43
CA GLN A 30 -20.52 17.33 14.40
C GLN A 30 -19.94 18.59 15.03
N ARG A 31 -18.64 18.59 15.34
CA ARG A 31 -18.01 19.69 16.11
C ARG A 31 -17.46 20.82 15.23
N TYR A 32 -17.07 20.52 14.00
CA TYR A 32 -16.41 21.48 13.11
C TYR A 32 -17.10 21.61 11.73
N GLY A 33 -18.18 20.87 11.49
CA GLY A 33 -18.90 20.90 10.21
C GLY A 33 -18.11 20.35 9.03
N CYS A 34 -16.96 19.70 9.26
CA CYS A 34 -16.07 19.24 8.21
C CYS A 34 -15.78 17.74 8.32
N THR A 35 -15.72 17.07 7.18
CA THR A 35 -15.29 15.68 7.09
C THR A 35 -13.81 15.65 6.73
N PRO A 36 -12.96 15.03 7.55
CA PRO A 36 -11.53 14.97 7.26
C PRO A 36 -11.29 14.15 5.98
N GLU A 37 -10.83 14.84 4.94
CA GLU A 37 -10.50 14.25 3.64
C GLU A 37 -9.42 13.16 3.83
N GLY A 38 -9.63 12.01 3.19
CA GLY A 38 -8.75 10.84 3.32
C GLY A 38 -9.10 9.90 4.48
N VAL A 39 -9.66 10.36 5.60
CA VAL A 39 -10.03 9.45 6.71
C VAL A 39 -11.13 8.48 6.29
N VAL A 40 -12.16 8.99 5.63
CA VAL A 40 -13.27 8.17 5.11
C VAL A 40 -12.77 7.22 4.02
N ALA A 41 -11.87 7.67 3.15
CA ALA A 41 -11.28 6.82 2.12
C ALA A 41 -10.43 5.69 2.72
N VAL A 42 -9.63 5.97 3.75
CA VAL A 42 -8.85 4.96 4.47
C VAL A 42 -9.76 3.99 5.22
N GLN A 43 -10.82 4.47 5.85
CA GLN A 43 -11.81 3.64 6.52
C GLN A 43 -12.45 2.65 5.53
N HIS A 44 -12.91 3.12 4.37
CA HIS A 44 -13.49 2.27 3.34
C HIS A 44 -12.49 1.26 2.77
N ALA A 45 -11.27 1.69 2.48
CA ALA A 45 -10.23 0.80 1.97
C ALA A 45 -9.88 -0.32 2.97
N LEU A 46 -9.80 0.02 4.27
CA LEU A 46 -9.53 -0.95 5.32
C LEU A 46 -10.71 -1.90 5.54
N ALA A 47 -11.95 -1.39 5.54
CA ALA A 47 -13.15 -2.22 5.64
C ALA A 47 -13.25 -3.22 4.47
N ALA A 48 -12.99 -2.75 3.24
CA ALA A 48 -12.98 -3.61 2.06
C ALA A 48 -11.89 -4.70 2.15
N ALA A 49 -10.69 -4.36 2.62
CA ALA A 49 -9.62 -5.34 2.82
C ALA A 49 -9.99 -6.42 3.86
N ILE A 50 -10.65 -6.03 4.96
CA ILE A 50 -11.11 -6.97 5.99
C ILE A 50 -12.21 -7.89 5.47
N VAL A 51 -13.18 -7.37 4.70
CA VAL A 51 -14.29 -8.17 4.15
C VAL A 51 -13.80 -9.13 3.07
N SER A 52 -12.91 -8.68 2.19
CA SER A 52 -12.32 -9.52 1.12
C SER A 52 -11.51 -10.70 1.66
N ASP A 53 -10.92 -10.56 2.86
CA ASP A 53 -10.25 -11.66 3.56
C ASP A 53 -11.25 -12.57 4.30
N GLY A 54 -12.36 -12.02 4.80
CA GLY A 54 -13.42 -12.78 5.46
C GLY A 54 -14.17 -13.76 4.55
N ASP A 55 -14.46 -13.38 3.31
CA ASP A 55 -15.16 -14.24 2.33
C ASP A 55 -14.31 -15.43 1.85
N SER A 56 -12.98 -15.32 1.93
CA SER A 56 -12.06 -16.42 1.59
C SER A 56 -11.88 -17.44 2.73
N ARG A 57 -12.40 -17.15 3.93
CA ARG A 57 -12.14 -17.92 5.16
C ARG A 57 -13.26 -18.84 5.60
N GLN A 58 -14.25 -19.12 4.75
CA GLN A 58 -15.12 -20.27 4.99
C GLN A 58 -14.45 -21.62 4.66
N HIS A 59 -13.25 -21.65 4.07
CA HIS A 59 -12.61 -22.93 3.73
C HIS A 59 -11.47 -23.41 4.61
N GLU A 60 -10.71 -22.58 5.35
CA GLU A 60 -9.57 -23.12 6.10
C GLU A 60 -9.45 -22.51 7.49
N ALA A 61 -9.84 -23.32 8.47
CA ALA A 61 -9.37 -23.22 9.83
C ALA A 61 -7.84 -23.36 9.85
N GLU A 62 -7.21 -22.58 10.72
CA GLU A 62 -5.81 -22.70 11.14
C GLU A 62 -4.73 -22.35 10.11
N GLY A 63 -4.19 -21.12 10.24
CA GLY A 63 -2.81 -20.85 9.87
C GLY A 63 -2.59 -19.64 8.94
N LEU A 64 -1.96 -18.61 9.50
CA LEU A 64 -1.00 -17.72 8.82
C LEU A 64 -1.52 -16.69 7.78
N GLY A 65 -1.38 -15.41 8.14
CA GLY A 65 -0.84 -14.39 7.22
C GLY A 65 -1.81 -13.64 6.30
N LEU A 66 -2.40 -12.55 6.82
CA LEU A 66 -3.19 -11.57 6.08
C LEU A 66 -2.30 -10.68 5.18
N THR A 67 -2.40 -10.81 3.85
CA THR A 67 -1.65 -9.98 2.89
C THR A 67 -2.57 -8.95 2.21
N GLY A 68 -3.16 -8.04 2.98
CA GLY A 68 -3.97 -6.93 2.47
C GLY A 68 -3.13 -5.68 2.23
N VAL A 69 -2.42 -5.57 1.10
CA VAL A 69 -1.51 -4.45 0.84
C VAL A 69 -2.24 -3.28 0.18
N LEU A 70 -2.40 -2.17 0.91
CA LEU A 70 -2.61 -0.84 0.35
C LEU A 70 -1.33 -0.39 -0.39
N LEU A 71 -1.15 -0.84 -1.64
CA LEU A 71 -0.01 -0.45 -2.47
C LEU A 71 -0.21 0.97 -2.98
N SER A 72 0.60 1.90 -2.48
CA SER A 72 0.90 3.14 -3.22
C SER A 72 1.40 2.76 -4.62
N ALA A 73 0.75 3.29 -5.67
CA ALA A 73 1.08 3.00 -7.07
C ALA A 73 2.55 3.32 -7.46
N TYR A 74 3.24 4.11 -6.63
CA TYR A 74 4.63 4.46 -6.81
C TYR A 74 5.45 4.19 -5.54
N VAL A 75 6.67 3.68 -5.73
CA VAL A 75 7.67 3.42 -4.69
C VAL A 75 8.95 4.20 -4.97
N ASP A 76 9.76 4.48 -3.96
CA ASP A 76 11.05 5.11 -4.18
C ASP A 76 12.06 4.13 -4.83
N THR A 77 13.17 4.68 -5.31
CA THR A 77 14.23 3.91 -5.96
C THR A 77 14.90 2.88 -5.05
N ALA A 78 14.91 3.07 -3.73
CA ALA A 78 15.54 2.13 -2.80
C ALA A 78 14.66 0.89 -2.60
N VAL A 79 13.35 1.09 -2.45
CA VAL A 79 12.36 0.01 -2.40
C VAL A 79 12.29 -0.73 -3.73
N ALA A 80 12.32 -0.02 -4.86
CA ALA A 80 12.38 -0.65 -6.17
C ALA A 80 13.64 -1.53 -6.35
N ALA A 81 14.79 -1.05 -5.87
CA ALA A 81 16.06 -1.78 -5.89
C ALA A 81 15.97 -3.08 -5.08
N GLN A 82 15.43 -3.02 -3.87
CA GLN A 82 15.22 -4.20 -3.02
C GLN A 82 14.29 -5.22 -3.69
N ARG A 83 13.17 -4.77 -4.29
CA ARG A 83 12.20 -5.66 -4.96
C ARG A 83 12.75 -6.35 -6.21
N LEU A 84 13.67 -5.69 -6.92
CA LEU A 84 14.29 -6.21 -8.15
C LEU A 84 15.61 -6.98 -7.89
N GLY A 85 16.11 -6.96 -6.64
CA GLY A 85 17.43 -7.48 -6.32
C GLY A 85 18.53 -6.73 -7.07
N LEU A 86 18.38 -5.42 -7.26
CA LEU A 86 19.32 -4.55 -7.99
C LEU A 86 19.87 -3.46 -7.08
N THR A 87 20.91 -2.77 -7.53
CA THR A 87 21.37 -1.54 -6.87
C THR A 87 20.48 -0.35 -7.25
N ALA A 88 20.41 0.67 -6.40
CA ALA A 88 19.64 1.89 -6.68
C ALA A 88 20.11 2.61 -7.97
N ASP A 89 21.39 2.54 -8.29
CA ASP A 89 21.93 3.14 -9.52
C ASP A 89 21.56 2.34 -10.77
N ALA A 90 21.48 1.00 -10.67
CA ALA A 90 20.94 0.17 -11.74
C ALA A 90 19.45 0.50 -11.99
N VAL A 91 18.66 0.67 -10.94
CA VAL A 91 17.25 1.11 -11.07
C VAL A 91 17.16 2.47 -11.76
N ARG A 92 17.97 3.46 -11.35
CA ARG A 92 18.01 4.79 -12.01
C ARG A 92 18.44 4.70 -13.46
N TRP A 93 19.36 3.79 -13.79
CA TRP A 93 19.76 3.54 -15.17
C TRP A 93 18.59 2.96 -15.99
N HIS A 94 17.85 1.99 -15.45
CA HIS A 94 16.66 1.43 -16.10
C HIS A 94 15.55 2.47 -16.29
N CYS A 95 15.32 3.35 -15.31
CA CYS A 95 14.40 4.48 -15.47
C CYS A 95 14.85 5.42 -16.59
N ARG A 96 16.14 5.77 -16.67
CA ARG A 96 16.69 6.62 -17.74
C ARG A 96 16.60 5.98 -19.12
N ARG A 97 16.69 4.65 -19.19
CA ARG A 97 16.56 3.88 -20.43
C ARG A 97 15.09 3.61 -20.83
N GLY A 98 14.12 4.03 -20.03
CA GLY A 98 12.69 3.79 -20.28
C GLY A 98 12.22 2.37 -19.96
N ASN A 99 13.05 1.55 -19.34
CA ASN A 99 12.72 0.16 -18.98
C ASN A 99 11.79 0.07 -17.77
N LEU A 100 11.81 1.10 -16.91
CA LEU A 100 10.97 1.25 -15.74
C LEU A 100 10.22 2.58 -15.79
N ALA A 101 8.89 2.53 -15.67
CA ALA A 101 8.06 3.71 -15.58
C ALA A 101 8.36 4.45 -14.28
N SER A 102 8.74 5.73 -14.41
CA SER A 102 9.11 6.56 -13.27
C SER A 102 8.59 7.97 -13.42
N ARG A 103 8.36 8.63 -12.28
CA ARG A 103 7.90 10.02 -12.20
C ARG A 103 8.69 10.74 -11.12
N ARG A 104 8.99 12.02 -11.36
CA ARG A 104 9.51 12.92 -10.33
C ARG A 104 8.37 13.47 -9.47
N VAL A 105 8.50 13.32 -8.16
CA VAL A 105 7.61 13.92 -7.16
C VAL A 105 8.49 14.78 -6.25
N GLY A 106 8.42 16.10 -6.44
CA GLY A 106 9.36 17.03 -5.83
C GLY A 106 10.82 16.74 -6.24
N ARG A 107 11.67 16.47 -5.25
CA ARG A 107 13.10 16.14 -5.47
C ARG A 107 13.39 14.65 -5.62
N GLN A 108 12.38 13.79 -5.46
CA GLN A 108 12.54 12.33 -5.45
C GLN A 108 12.06 11.71 -6.77
N LEU A 109 12.79 10.68 -7.21
CA LEU A 109 12.39 9.82 -8.31
C LEU A 109 11.58 8.65 -7.75
N MET A 110 10.35 8.50 -8.21
CA MET A 110 9.48 7.40 -7.84
C MET A 110 9.25 6.48 -9.04
N VAL A 111 9.16 5.18 -8.79
CA VAL A 111 9.02 4.10 -9.77
C VAL A 111 7.67 3.45 -9.60
N SER A 112 6.96 3.19 -10.69
CA SER A 112 5.66 2.51 -10.66
C SER A 112 5.80 1.06 -10.18
N THR A 113 4.92 0.62 -9.27
CA THR A 113 4.88 -0.76 -8.80
C THR A 113 4.49 -1.76 -9.89
N GLU A 114 3.63 -1.34 -10.82
CA GLU A 114 3.22 -2.14 -11.98
C GLU A 114 4.42 -2.40 -12.90
N SER A 115 5.15 -1.35 -13.22
CA SER A 115 6.33 -1.46 -14.09
C SER A 115 7.46 -2.30 -13.47
N ILE A 116 7.58 -2.31 -12.14
CA ILE A 116 8.49 -3.21 -11.43
C ILE A 116 8.07 -4.67 -11.62
N SER A 117 6.77 -4.96 -11.53
CA SER A 117 6.22 -6.30 -11.74
C SER A 117 6.49 -6.78 -13.18
N ASP A 118 6.17 -5.96 -14.18
CA ASP A 118 6.39 -6.28 -15.60
C ASP A 118 7.87 -6.48 -15.93
N PHE A 119 8.74 -5.68 -15.31
CA PHE A 119 10.18 -5.83 -15.46
C PHE A 119 10.68 -7.14 -14.85
N LYS A 120 10.14 -7.55 -13.70
CA LYS A 120 10.47 -8.83 -13.07
C LYS A 120 10.02 -10.01 -13.93
N SER A 121 8.80 -9.96 -14.47
CA SER A 121 8.27 -10.99 -15.38
C SER A 121 9.14 -11.17 -16.63
N ARG A 122 9.58 -10.07 -17.25
CA ARG A 122 10.49 -10.10 -18.43
C ARG A 122 11.89 -10.63 -18.16
N ARG A 123 12.35 -10.62 -16.91
CA ARG A 123 13.69 -11.07 -16.52
C ARG A 123 13.72 -12.54 -16.07
N THR A 124 12.56 -13.11 -15.79
CA THR A 124 12.41 -14.49 -15.31
C THR A 124 11.92 -15.44 -16.41
N ALA A 125 11.49 -14.89 -17.56
CA ALA A 125 11.29 -15.60 -18.81
C ALA A 125 12.60 -15.68 -19.59
#